data_AF-A0A177W7X3-F1
#
_entry.id   AF-A0A177W7X3-F1
#
_cell.length_a   1.000
_cell.length_b   1.000
_cell.length_c   1.000
_cell.angle_alpha   90.00
_cell.angle_beta   90.00
_cell.angle_gamma   90.00
#
_symmetry.space_group_name_H-M   'P 1'
#
loop_
_entity.id
_entity.type
_entity.pdbx_description
1 polymer ?
#
loop_
_entity_poly.entity_id
_entity_poly.type
_entity_poly.pdbx_seq_one_letter_code
_entity_poly.pdbx_strand_id
1 'polypeptide(L)'
;MEERVGWQQSSVGVSEISIFFIAQEYFIHSSIPNIHVYQLLEHPPQDVNKIWSGLGYYSRAKRLYQGAQIVVSKYGGHLPRTAEELEQCIPGIGPYTAGAIASIAFNIPSPLVDGNVIRVLSRLCAFGSDPKARSSVKWYWETAKEIVDPHMPGNFNQALMDLGATVCTPKAPQCNTCPLQSQCMAYIEQEQFQHISDTTTHESQTYISDLDDKSQIKVHQTNLKPSKDSSRRDIQDTPCTHCPMISVANIEDWPITRYPLKIERKPPRQQHCAVVVVERLLESQANQLLVLKSPETGLLAGLWDFPMTVISDIDPATCDNPIITSKPPPAIVLKKAMNQRIHEILGNVEIILQRDMGTVGHVFSHIKRTMHVQYVQIRSNDACVHSSTDGQQPSKRSKVEKMSTSNASEDIAWLTFQELESGKLGTPVTMKKVLAVFKKACAEGQPCKPPKLKAVDKKYKVDKSCPIIGSTRVTRSTSKLNK
;
A
#
# COMPACT_ATOMS: atom_id res chain seq x y z
N MET A 1 0.27 -13.81 37.18
CA MET A 1 0.43 -12.91 36.03
C MET A 1 -0.50 -13.40 34.91
N GLU A 2 -1.81 -13.43 35.20
CA GLU A 2 -2.87 -13.96 34.31
C GLU A 2 -3.77 -12.84 33.75
N GLU A 3 -3.37 -11.58 33.89
CA GLU A 3 -4.11 -10.43 33.36
C GLU A 3 -3.22 -9.60 32.45
N ARG A 4 -3.09 -10.02 31.21
CA ARG A 4 -2.87 -9.18 30.02
C ARG A 4 -2.89 -10.09 28.80
N VAL A 5 -3.74 -9.75 27.84
CA VAL A 5 -4.10 -10.50 26.62
C VAL A 5 -5.07 -11.66 26.86
N GLY A 6 -6.30 -11.32 27.25
CA GLY A 6 -7.43 -12.25 27.26
C GLY A 6 -7.84 -12.63 25.85
N TRP A 7 -7.23 -13.69 25.32
CA TRP A 7 -7.78 -14.46 24.20
C TRP A 7 -8.88 -15.35 24.77
N GLN A 8 -10.05 -14.77 25.01
CA GLN A 8 -11.18 -15.57 25.46
C GLN A 8 -11.64 -16.49 24.32
N GLN A 9 -11.42 -17.78 24.54
CA GLN A 9 -11.94 -18.93 23.82
C GLN A 9 -13.47 -19.07 23.95
N SER A 10 -14.21 -17.97 24.11
CA SER A 10 -15.66 -17.99 24.30
C SER A 10 -16.37 -17.46 23.06
N SER A 11 -17.36 -18.22 22.59
CA SER A 11 -18.43 -17.86 21.65
C SER A 11 -18.07 -17.75 20.16
N VAL A 12 -17.60 -18.86 19.57
CA VAL A 12 -17.92 -19.13 18.16
C VAL A 12 -18.42 -20.56 18.05
N GLY A 13 -19.74 -20.74 18.17
CA GLY A 13 -20.37 -21.97 17.71
C GLY A 13 -20.09 -22.12 16.21
N VAL A 14 -19.91 -23.35 15.74
CA VAL A 14 -19.60 -23.75 14.35
C VAL A 14 -20.62 -23.22 13.32
N SER A 15 -21.70 -22.57 13.78
CA SER A 15 -22.74 -21.89 12.98
C SER A 15 -22.51 -20.40 12.71
N GLU A 16 -21.58 -19.72 13.40
CA GLU A 16 -21.39 -18.26 13.30
C GLU A 16 -20.00 -17.89 12.80
N ILE A 17 -19.75 -18.06 11.50
CA ILE A 17 -18.46 -17.69 10.90
C ILE A 17 -18.41 -16.17 10.73
N SER A 18 -17.88 -15.50 11.75
CA SER A 18 -17.68 -14.05 11.77
C SER A 18 -16.58 -13.63 10.79
N ILE A 19 -16.76 -12.47 10.13
CA ILE A 19 -15.70 -11.78 9.37
C ILE A 19 -14.44 -11.52 10.23
N PHE A 20 -14.54 -11.67 11.56
CA PHE A 20 -13.46 -11.62 12.53
C PHE A 20 -12.20 -12.38 12.10
N PHE A 21 -12.28 -13.55 11.46
CA PHE A 21 -11.08 -14.27 10.99
C PHE A 21 -10.48 -13.72 9.69
N ILE A 22 -11.32 -13.24 8.76
CA ILE A 22 -10.83 -12.53 7.56
C ILE A 22 -10.26 -11.16 7.96
N ALA A 23 -10.73 -10.59 9.09
CA ALA A 23 -10.30 -9.33 9.63
C ALA A 23 -9.09 -9.45 10.60
N GLN A 24 -8.93 -10.52 11.38
CA GLN A 24 -7.89 -10.56 12.41
C GLN A 24 -6.46 -10.45 11.85
N GLU A 25 -6.21 -10.95 10.65
CA GLU A 25 -4.94 -10.73 9.92
C GLU A 25 -4.65 -9.24 9.59
N TYR A 26 -5.67 -8.38 9.61
CA TYR A 26 -5.61 -7.02 9.07
C TYR A 26 -6.02 -5.91 10.05
N PHE A 27 -6.47 -6.26 11.26
CA PHE A 27 -7.09 -5.31 12.19
C PHE A 27 -6.51 -5.42 13.62
N ILE A 28 -5.66 -4.44 14.01
CA ILE A 28 -5.27 -4.15 15.41
C ILE A 28 -6.18 -3.05 15.98
N HIS A 29 -7.48 -3.04 15.64
CA HIS A 29 -8.40 -2.06 16.21
C HIS A 29 -9.65 -2.76 16.74
N SER A 30 -9.81 -2.71 18.06
CA SER A 30 -10.92 -3.19 18.88
C SER A 30 -12.29 -2.54 18.60
N SER A 31 -12.42 -1.82 17.48
CA SER A 31 -13.57 -0.96 17.17
C SER A 31 -14.53 -1.55 16.13
N ILE A 32 -14.21 -2.71 15.55
CA ILE A 32 -15.09 -3.37 14.58
C ILE A 32 -15.82 -4.52 15.30
N PRO A 33 -17.15 -4.44 15.44
CA PRO A 33 -17.92 -5.53 16.04
C PRO A 33 -17.80 -6.80 15.17
N ASN A 34 -18.11 -7.97 15.76
CA ASN A 34 -18.28 -9.20 14.99
C ASN A 34 -19.42 -9.00 13.97
N ILE A 35 -19.05 -8.69 12.73
CA ILE A 35 -19.99 -8.45 11.64
C ILE A 35 -20.18 -9.78 10.91
N HIS A 36 -21.42 -10.26 10.86
CA HIS A 36 -21.81 -11.38 10.02
C HIS A 36 -21.79 -10.96 8.55
N VAL A 37 -21.55 -11.89 7.60
CA VAL A 37 -21.50 -11.56 6.16
C VAL A 37 -22.77 -10.85 5.67
N TYR A 38 -23.94 -11.19 6.20
CA TYR A 38 -25.20 -10.49 5.92
C TYR A 38 -25.17 -9.02 6.35
N GLN A 39 -24.71 -8.74 7.57
CA GLN A 39 -24.59 -7.37 8.09
C GLN A 39 -23.56 -6.55 7.29
N LEU A 40 -22.47 -7.17 6.82
CA LEU A 40 -21.53 -6.48 5.94
C LEU A 40 -22.19 -6.03 4.64
N LEU A 41 -23.08 -6.85 4.07
CA LEU A 41 -23.78 -6.56 2.81
C LEU A 41 -24.98 -5.60 2.97
N GLU A 42 -25.43 -5.32 4.19
CA GLU A 42 -26.38 -4.22 4.45
C GLU A 42 -25.74 -2.84 4.21
N HIS A 43 -24.41 -2.77 4.28
CA HIS A 43 -23.65 -1.55 4.04
C HIS A 43 -23.18 -1.47 2.58
N PRO A 44 -23.39 -0.34 1.87
CA PRO A 44 -22.83 -0.15 0.53
C PRO A 44 -21.29 -0.19 0.57
N PRO A 45 -20.62 -0.55 -0.55
CA PRO A 45 -19.15 -0.61 -0.60
C PRO A 45 -18.41 0.65 -0.14
N GLN A 46 -19.06 1.81 -0.25
CA GLN A 46 -18.53 3.10 0.19
C GLN A 46 -18.40 3.18 1.71
N ASP A 47 -19.35 2.60 2.45
CA ASP A 47 -19.32 2.54 3.92
C ASP A 47 -18.24 1.56 4.39
N VAL A 48 -18.05 0.45 3.67
CA VAL A 48 -16.95 -0.49 3.95
C VAL A 48 -15.59 0.16 3.73
N ASN A 49 -15.43 0.92 2.64
CA ASN A 49 -14.21 1.71 2.39
C ASN A 49 -13.97 2.79 3.45
N LYS A 50 -15.04 3.33 4.05
CA LYS A 50 -14.95 4.28 5.15
C LYS A 50 -14.39 3.61 6.41
N ILE A 51 -14.91 2.43 6.78
CA ILE A 51 -14.38 1.63 7.90
C ILE A 51 -12.92 1.24 7.63
N TRP A 52 -12.56 0.97 6.38
CA TRP A 52 -11.20 0.64 5.95
C TRP A 52 -10.24 1.84 5.87
N SER A 53 -10.74 3.08 6.04
CA SER A 53 -9.94 4.29 5.86
C SER A 53 -8.75 4.32 6.82
N GLY A 54 -7.55 4.44 6.27
CA GLY A 54 -6.30 4.51 7.03
C GLY A 54 -5.54 3.19 7.14
N LEU A 55 -6.17 2.05 6.83
CA LEU A 55 -5.52 0.73 6.90
C LEU A 55 -4.65 0.40 5.66
N GLY A 56 -4.79 1.17 4.60
CA GLY A 56 -4.07 0.95 3.34
C GLY A 56 -4.53 -0.30 2.57
N TYR A 57 -4.03 -0.45 1.35
CA TYR A 57 -4.39 -1.54 0.43
C TYR A 57 -5.91 -1.74 0.29
N TYR A 58 -6.61 -0.70 -0.15
CA TYR A 58 -8.08 -0.66 -0.25
C TYR A 58 -8.69 -1.69 -1.20
N SER A 59 -7.89 -2.27 -2.11
CA SER A 59 -8.31 -3.43 -2.89
C SER A 59 -8.73 -4.62 -2.00
N ARG A 60 -8.19 -4.73 -0.78
CA ARG A 60 -8.61 -5.74 0.21
C ARG A 60 -10.04 -5.53 0.67
N ALA A 61 -10.45 -4.30 0.99
CA ALA A 61 -11.83 -4.00 1.38
C ALA A 61 -12.82 -4.37 0.28
N LYS A 62 -12.49 -4.00 -0.97
CA LYS A 62 -13.28 -4.35 -2.15
C LYS A 62 -13.42 -5.86 -2.34
N ARG A 63 -12.29 -6.60 -2.23
CA ARG A 63 -12.29 -8.06 -2.36
C ARG A 63 -13.02 -8.75 -1.21
N LEU A 64 -12.88 -8.26 0.02
CA LEU A 64 -13.64 -8.74 1.19
C LEU A 64 -15.14 -8.62 0.94
N TYR A 65 -15.60 -7.46 0.48
CA TYR A 65 -17.02 -7.24 0.16
C TYR A 65 -17.51 -8.18 -0.95
N GLN A 66 -16.74 -8.32 -2.04
CA GLN A 66 -17.04 -9.27 -3.12
C GLN A 66 -17.06 -10.73 -2.63
N GLY A 67 -16.14 -11.09 -1.74
CA GLY A 67 -16.09 -12.38 -1.08
C GLY A 67 -17.36 -12.64 -0.29
N ALA A 68 -17.78 -11.69 0.55
CA ALA A 68 -19.02 -11.81 1.31
C ALA A 68 -20.26 -11.98 0.41
N GLN A 69 -20.33 -11.29 -0.73
CA GLN A 69 -21.40 -11.49 -1.72
C GLN A 69 -21.44 -12.93 -2.25
N ILE A 70 -20.28 -13.52 -2.55
CA ILE A 70 -20.17 -14.91 -3.01
C ILE A 70 -20.56 -15.89 -1.90
N VAL A 71 -20.09 -15.65 -0.67
CA VAL A 71 -20.44 -16.49 0.49
C VAL A 71 -21.94 -16.52 0.72
N VAL A 72 -22.61 -15.38 0.66
CA VAL A 72 -24.06 -15.30 0.79
C VAL A 72 -24.78 -15.97 -0.38
N SER A 73 -24.39 -15.65 -1.62
CA SER A 73 -25.12 -16.12 -2.81
C SER A 73 -24.91 -17.60 -3.13
N LYS A 74 -23.69 -18.12 -2.92
CA LYS A 74 -23.32 -19.50 -3.30
C LYS A 74 -23.31 -20.47 -2.12
N TYR A 75 -22.98 -19.99 -0.92
CA TYR A 75 -22.79 -20.84 0.26
C TYR A 75 -23.79 -20.55 1.39
N GLY A 76 -24.84 -19.78 1.13
CA GLY A 76 -25.90 -19.51 2.10
C GLY A 76 -25.40 -18.80 3.36
N GLY A 77 -24.35 -17.99 3.23
CA GLY A 77 -23.76 -17.27 4.37
C GLY A 77 -22.65 -18.03 5.10
N HIS A 78 -22.37 -19.28 4.75
CA HIS A 78 -21.31 -20.09 5.38
C HIS A 78 -20.03 -20.09 4.54
N LEU A 79 -18.86 -19.91 5.16
CA LEU A 79 -17.60 -20.07 4.43
C LEU A 79 -17.35 -21.54 4.05
N PRO A 80 -16.72 -21.81 2.89
CA PRO A 80 -16.11 -23.10 2.59
C PRO A 80 -15.17 -23.53 3.73
N ARG A 81 -15.12 -24.83 4.03
CA ARG A 81 -14.37 -25.33 5.20
C ARG A 81 -12.91 -25.63 4.90
N THR A 82 -12.57 -25.97 3.67
CA THR A 82 -11.20 -26.37 3.29
C THR A 82 -10.42 -25.20 2.72
N ALA A 83 -9.10 -25.20 2.91
CA ALA A 83 -8.22 -24.16 2.40
C ALA A 83 -8.28 -24.09 0.86
N GLU A 84 -8.31 -25.24 0.18
CA GLU A 84 -8.37 -25.30 -1.28
C GLU A 84 -9.63 -24.65 -1.82
N GLU A 85 -10.78 -24.90 -1.19
CA GLU A 85 -12.07 -24.38 -1.65
C GLU A 85 -12.19 -22.88 -1.35
N LEU A 86 -11.67 -22.44 -0.19
CA LEU A 86 -11.56 -21.03 0.18
C LEU A 86 -10.71 -20.24 -0.83
N GLU A 87 -9.51 -20.73 -1.17
CA GLU A 87 -8.59 -20.09 -2.11
C GLU A 87 -9.18 -20.02 -3.52
N GLN A 88 -9.84 -21.09 -3.99
CA GLN A 88 -10.39 -21.15 -5.34
C GLN A 88 -11.66 -20.32 -5.51
N CYS A 89 -12.52 -20.27 -4.49
CA CYS A 89 -13.87 -19.74 -4.66
C CYS A 89 -14.07 -18.32 -4.13
N ILE A 90 -13.24 -17.85 -3.19
CA ILE A 90 -13.47 -16.57 -2.51
C ILE A 90 -12.42 -15.53 -2.93
N PRO A 91 -12.80 -14.45 -3.64
CA PRO A 91 -11.86 -13.46 -4.12
C PRO A 91 -11.15 -12.74 -2.98
N GLY A 92 -9.83 -12.65 -3.08
CA GLY A 92 -9.00 -12.01 -2.07
C GLY A 92 -8.50 -12.93 -0.96
N ILE A 93 -8.97 -14.18 -0.92
CA ILE A 93 -8.36 -15.23 -0.11
C ILE A 93 -7.23 -15.86 -0.93
N GLY A 94 -6.00 -15.75 -0.44
CA GLY A 94 -4.85 -16.47 -0.98
C GLY A 94 -4.45 -17.65 -0.07
N PRO A 95 -3.39 -18.40 -0.40
CA PRO A 95 -2.96 -19.58 0.33
C PRO A 95 -2.81 -19.36 1.84
N TYR A 96 -2.24 -18.22 2.23
CA TYR A 96 -2.04 -17.83 3.63
C TYR A 96 -3.38 -17.71 4.37
N THR A 97 -4.27 -16.84 3.89
CA THR A 97 -5.58 -16.60 4.53
C THR A 97 -6.48 -17.83 4.46
N ALA A 98 -6.39 -18.64 3.40
CA ALA A 98 -7.09 -19.92 3.30
C ALA A 98 -6.65 -20.89 4.39
N GLY A 99 -5.34 -21.07 4.58
CA GLY A 99 -4.77 -21.87 5.65
C GLY A 99 -5.12 -21.35 7.05
N ALA A 100 -5.11 -20.03 7.24
CA ALA A 100 -5.52 -19.39 8.49
C ALA A 100 -6.97 -19.74 8.85
N ILE A 101 -7.91 -19.48 7.94
CA ILE A 101 -9.34 -19.72 8.17
C ILE A 101 -9.61 -21.23 8.37
N ALA A 102 -9.07 -22.08 7.49
CA ALA A 102 -9.26 -23.52 7.57
C ALA A 102 -8.75 -24.10 8.90
N SER A 103 -7.56 -23.70 9.33
CA SER A 103 -6.98 -24.20 10.58
C SER A 103 -7.59 -23.61 11.84
N ILE A 104 -7.80 -22.29 11.89
CA ILE A 104 -8.25 -21.61 13.11
C ILE A 104 -9.76 -21.74 13.30
N ALA A 105 -10.55 -21.54 12.25
CA ALA A 105 -12.01 -21.53 12.36
C ALA A 105 -12.63 -22.93 12.20
N PHE A 106 -12.00 -23.80 11.40
CA PHE A 106 -12.56 -25.13 11.07
C PHE A 106 -11.74 -26.31 11.57
N ASN A 107 -10.64 -26.05 12.28
CA ASN A 107 -9.73 -27.07 12.79
C ASN A 107 -9.26 -28.07 11.71
N ILE A 108 -9.12 -27.60 10.47
CA ILE A 108 -8.57 -28.37 9.35
C ILE A 108 -7.04 -28.27 9.39
N PRO A 109 -6.30 -29.38 9.28
CA PRO A 109 -4.83 -29.37 9.30
C PRO A 109 -4.25 -28.80 8.00
N SER A 110 -4.41 -27.49 7.83
CA SER A 110 -3.92 -26.73 6.69
C SER A 110 -2.70 -25.91 7.11
N PRO A 111 -1.61 -25.94 6.31
CA PRO A 111 -0.45 -25.11 6.58
C PRO A 111 -0.77 -23.63 6.37
N LEU A 112 0.03 -22.80 7.02
CA LEU A 112 -0.02 -21.35 6.89
C LEU A 112 1.41 -20.82 6.88
N VAL A 113 1.74 -19.97 5.91
CA VAL A 113 3.08 -19.40 5.76
C VAL A 113 3.01 -17.90 5.50
N ASP A 114 3.46 -17.10 6.46
CA ASP A 114 3.68 -15.65 6.33
C ASP A 114 5.17 -15.28 6.51
N GLY A 115 5.47 -13.99 6.60
CA GLY A 115 6.84 -13.52 6.84
C GLY A 115 7.40 -13.90 8.21
N ASN A 116 6.54 -14.18 9.21
CA ASN A 116 6.94 -14.66 10.53
C ASN A 116 7.30 -16.13 10.48
N VAL A 117 6.43 -16.97 9.92
CA VAL A 117 6.64 -18.40 9.71
C VAL A 117 7.87 -18.65 8.86
N ILE A 118 8.04 -17.95 7.72
CA ILE A 118 9.25 -18.03 6.90
C ILE A 118 10.49 -17.83 7.77
N ARG A 119 10.51 -16.77 8.58
CA ARG A 119 11.68 -16.45 9.41
C ARG A 119 11.94 -17.50 10.48
N VAL A 120 10.90 -18.00 11.13
CA VAL A 120 11.04 -19.06 12.14
C VAL A 120 11.58 -20.33 11.47
N LEU A 121 10.99 -20.80 10.38
CA LEU A 121 11.45 -21.99 9.66
C LEU A 121 12.87 -21.84 9.12
N SER A 122 13.21 -20.68 8.57
CA SER A 122 14.59 -20.41 8.11
C SER A 122 15.62 -20.54 9.23
N ARG A 123 15.28 -20.10 10.45
CA ARG A 123 16.21 -20.17 11.60
C ARG A 123 16.21 -21.56 12.24
N LEU A 124 15.06 -22.19 12.39
CA LEU A 124 14.97 -23.55 12.92
C LEU A 124 15.78 -24.53 12.07
N CYS A 125 15.71 -24.42 10.75
CA CYS A 125 16.38 -25.34 9.83
C CYS A 125 17.72 -24.82 9.27
N ALA A 126 18.21 -23.66 9.74
CA ALA A 126 19.38 -22.98 9.15
C ALA A 126 19.27 -22.85 7.61
N PHE A 127 18.07 -22.56 7.12
CA PHE A 127 17.76 -22.46 5.69
C PHE A 127 18.02 -21.04 5.17
N GLY A 128 19.24 -20.84 4.67
CA GLY A 128 19.79 -19.55 4.21
C GLY A 128 19.48 -19.16 2.77
N SER A 129 18.38 -19.66 2.20
CA SER A 129 18.00 -19.33 0.83
C SER A 129 17.26 -17.99 0.71
N ASP A 130 17.22 -17.44 -0.51
CA ASP A 130 16.35 -16.31 -0.85
C ASP A 130 14.89 -16.71 -0.53
N PRO A 131 14.21 -16.02 0.42
CA PRO A 131 12.86 -16.40 0.84
C PRO A 131 11.78 -16.19 -0.24
N LYS A 132 12.11 -15.49 -1.34
CA LYS A 132 11.21 -15.25 -2.48
C LYS A 132 11.50 -16.17 -3.67
N ALA A 133 12.59 -16.92 -3.66
CA ALA A 133 12.87 -17.88 -4.71
C ALA A 133 11.77 -18.96 -4.74
N ARG A 134 11.34 -19.36 -5.94
CA ARG A 134 10.23 -20.32 -6.12
C ARG A 134 10.46 -21.63 -5.37
N SER A 135 11.70 -22.12 -5.38
CA SER A 135 12.12 -23.33 -4.67
C SER A 135 12.04 -23.17 -3.15
N SER A 136 12.43 -22.01 -2.61
CA SER A 136 12.33 -21.68 -1.19
C SER A 136 10.88 -21.55 -0.73
N VAL A 137 10.05 -20.84 -1.50
CA VAL A 137 8.62 -20.72 -1.22
C VAL A 137 7.99 -22.11 -1.15
N LYS A 138 8.29 -22.98 -2.13
CA LYS A 138 7.82 -24.37 -2.13
C LYS A 138 8.26 -25.10 -0.85
N TRP A 139 9.55 -25.01 -0.50
CA TRP A 139 10.09 -25.63 0.71
C TRP A 139 9.36 -25.16 1.98
N TYR A 140 9.14 -23.86 2.17
CA TYR A 140 8.43 -23.36 3.35
C TYR A 140 7.00 -23.92 3.46
N TRP A 141 6.28 -24.01 2.34
CA TRP A 141 4.92 -24.56 2.32
C TRP A 141 4.90 -26.07 2.59
N GLU A 142 5.84 -26.83 2.03
CA GLU A 142 5.97 -28.27 2.27
C GLU A 142 6.34 -28.54 3.73
N THR A 143 7.35 -27.84 4.27
CA THR A 143 7.75 -27.95 5.68
C THR A 143 6.62 -27.55 6.62
N ALA A 144 5.92 -26.44 6.36
CA ALA A 144 4.76 -26.03 7.17
C ALA A 144 3.64 -27.09 7.17
N LYS A 145 3.44 -27.77 6.03
CA LYS A 145 2.46 -28.86 5.90
C LYS A 145 2.85 -30.10 6.69
N GLU A 146 4.14 -30.40 6.77
CA GLU A 146 4.66 -31.55 7.52
C GLU A 146 4.57 -31.35 9.03
N ILE A 147 4.78 -30.12 9.51
CA ILE A 147 4.85 -29.84 10.95
C ILE A 147 3.51 -29.44 11.58
N VAL A 148 2.49 -29.10 10.78
CA VAL A 148 1.20 -28.64 11.32
C VAL A 148 0.60 -29.73 12.22
N ASP A 149 0.22 -29.35 13.44
CA ASP A 149 -0.39 -30.28 14.37
C ASP A 149 -1.74 -30.81 13.82
N PRO A 150 -1.94 -32.14 13.73
CA PRO A 150 -3.16 -32.70 13.14
C PRO A 150 -4.40 -32.56 14.04
N HIS A 151 -4.23 -32.30 15.34
CA HIS A 151 -5.31 -32.23 16.33
C HIS A 151 -5.69 -30.79 16.68
N MET A 152 -4.71 -29.90 16.75
CA MET A 152 -4.86 -28.49 17.09
C MET A 152 -4.17 -27.56 16.06
N PRO A 153 -4.46 -27.69 14.75
CA PRO A 153 -3.78 -26.93 13.70
C PRO A 153 -3.93 -25.42 13.86
N GLY A 154 -5.10 -24.94 14.31
CA GLY A 154 -5.32 -23.51 14.56
C GLY A 154 -4.45 -22.93 15.67
N ASN A 155 -4.29 -23.64 16.78
CA ASN A 155 -3.41 -23.23 17.88
C ASN A 155 -1.94 -23.30 17.46
N PHE A 156 -1.56 -24.35 16.73
CA PHE A 156 -0.21 -24.52 16.23
C PHE A 156 0.20 -23.38 15.29
N ASN A 157 -0.63 -23.08 14.28
CA ASN A 157 -0.35 -22.00 13.31
C ASN A 157 -0.27 -20.63 14.00
N GLN A 158 -1.17 -20.35 14.95
CA GLN A 158 -1.12 -19.11 15.74
C GLN A 158 0.15 -19.04 16.61
N ALA A 159 0.51 -20.11 17.31
CA ALA A 159 1.73 -20.16 18.11
C ALA A 159 2.98 -19.94 17.26
N LEU A 160 3.02 -20.48 16.04
CA LEU A 160 4.14 -20.30 15.12
C LEU A 160 4.26 -18.84 14.61
N MET A 161 3.13 -18.20 14.28
CA MET A 161 3.08 -16.78 13.94
C MET A 161 3.51 -15.90 15.12
N ASP A 162 2.96 -16.16 16.31
CA ASP A 162 3.23 -15.42 17.54
C ASP A 162 4.69 -15.55 17.97
N LEU A 163 5.27 -16.74 17.86
CA LEU A 163 6.70 -16.96 18.10
C LEU A 163 7.54 -16.08 17.18
N GLY A 164 7.22 -16.02 15.89
CA GLY A 164 7.88 -15.12 14.96
C GLY A 164 7.70 -13.66 15.34
N ALA A 165 6.47 -13.24 15.66
CA ALA A 165 6.15 -11.84 15.94
C ALA A 165 6.79 -11.30 17.22
N THR A 166 6.87 -12.12 18.28
CA THR A 166 7.21 -11.67 19.64
C THR A 166 8.61 -12.06 20.09
N VAL A 167 9.08 -13.26 19.74
CA VAL A 167 10.36 -13.81 20.24
C VAL A 167 11.40 -13.85 19.13
N CYS A 168 11.11 -14.56 18.04
CA CYS A 168 12.00 -14.76 16.92
C CYS A 168 11.95 -13.56 15.95
N THR A 169 12.28 -12.36 16.44
CA THR A 169 12.10 -11.09 15.72
C THR A 169 13.16 -10.86 14.62
N PRO A 170 12.95 -9.94 13.65
CA PRO A 170 13.87 -9.74 12.53
C PRO A 170 15.29 -9.28 12.90
N LYS A 171 15.46 -8.43 13.92
CA LYS A 171 16.76 -7.80 14.24
C LYS A 171 17.39 -8.29 15.53
N ALA A 172 16.59 -8.54 16.57
CA ALA A 172 17.08 -8.90 17.90
C ALA A 172 16.18 -10.01 18.46
N PRO A 173 16.30 -11.25 17.96
CA PRO A 173 15.51 -12.35 18.46
C PRO A 173 15.88 -12.68 19.91
N GLN A 174 14.88 -12.99 20.73
CA GLN A 174 15.04 -13.32 22.14
C GLN A 174 15.32 -14.82 22.30
N CYS A 175 16.46 -15.29 21.79
CA CYS A 175 16.79 -16.72 21.75
C CYS A 175 16.80 -17.38 23.14
N ASN A 176 17.25 -16.67 24.17
CA ASN A 176 17.34 -17.17 25.54
C ASN A 176 15.97 -17.51 26.17
N THR A 177 14.89 -16.92 25.65
CA THR A 177 13.51 -17.21 26.09
C THR A 177 12.73 -17.97 25.04
N CYS A 178 13.38 -18.43 23.98
CA CYS A 178 12.72 -19.13 22.89
C CYS A 178 12.43 -20.58 23.29
N PRO A 179 11.16 -21.04 23.22
CA PRO A 179 10.82 -22.43 23.57
C PRO A 179 11.44 -23.47 22.62
N LEU A 180 11.91 -23.03 21.44
CA LEU A 180 12.54 -23.89 20.44
C LEU A 180 14.06 -23.69 20.33
N GLN A 181 14.69 -23.00 21.30
CA GLN A 181 16.12 -22.68 21.26
C GLN A 181 16.99 -23.92 21.02
N SER A 182 16.75 -24.99 21.79
CA SER A 182 17.54 -26.23 21.73
C SER A 182 17.41 -27.00 20.42
N GLN A 183 16.38 -26.70 19.61
CA GLN A 183 16.14 -27.32 18.30
C GLN A 183 16.47 -26.36 17.15
N CYS A 184 16.92 -25.13 17.44
CA CYS A 184 17.15 -24.12 16.42
C CYS A 184 18.55 -24.27 15.84
N MET A 185 18.65 -24.81 14.62
CA MET A 185 19.94 -25.02 13.95
C MET A 185 20.73 -23.73 13.77
N ALA A 186 20.07 -22.60 13.44
CA ALA A 186 20.76 -21.32 13.32
C ALA A 186 21.31 -20.79 14.64
N TYR A 187 20.69 -21.13 15.77
CA TYR A 187 21.20 -20.77 17.10
C TYR A 187 22.41 -21.64 17.46
N ILE A 188 22.31 -22.95 17.23
CA ILE A 188 23.40 -23.92 17.43
C ILE A 188 24.62 -23.52 16.59
N GLU A 189 24.43 -23.17 15.31
CA GLU A 189 25.50 -22.66 14.46
C GLU A 189 26.17 -21.42 15.07
N GLN A 190 25.38 -20.43 15.51
CA GLN A 190 25.92 -19.20 16.10
C GLN A 190 26.77 -19.51 17.35
N GLU A 191 26.29 -20.37 18.26
CA GLU A 191 27.05 -20.76 19.46
C GLU A 191 28.36 -21.46 19.10
N GLN A 192 28.35 -22.36 18.11
CA GLN A 192 29.56 -23.05 17.64
C GLN A 192 30.62 -22.07 17.12
N PHE A 193 30.20 -21.05 16.34
CA PHE A 193 31.13 -20.04 15.82
C PHE A 193 31.69 -19.14 16.92
N GLN A 194 30.87 -18.75 17.91
CA GLN A 194 31.32 -17.97 19.07
C GLN A 194 32.36 -18.73 19.90
N HIS A 195 32.15 -20.04 20.12
CA HIS A 195 33.15 -20.86 20.81
C HIS A 195 34.47 -20.98 20.04
N ILE A 196 34.43 -21.06 18.70
CA ILE A 196 35.65 -21.09 17.89
C ILE A 196 36.41 -19.75 17.98
N SER A 197 35.72 -18.61 17.88
CA SER A 197 36.36 -17.30 18.02
C SER A 197 37.00 -17.12 19.40
N ASP A 198 36.33 -17.57 20.46
CA ASP A 198 36.83 -17.46 21.83
C ASP A 198 38.04 -18.38 22.07
N THR A 199 38.02 -19.62 21.55
CA THR A 199 39.11 -20.59 21.74
C THR A 199 40.36 -20.22 20.94
N THR A 200 40.20 -19.61 19.77
CA THR A 200 41.33 -19.16 18.92
C THR A 200 42.08 -17.97 19.53
N THR A 201 41.48 -17.23 20.47
CA THR A 201 42.17 -16.15 21.19
C THR A 201 43.11 -16.63 22.31
N HIS A 202 43.04 -17.90 22.74
CA HIS A 202 43.85 -18.40 23.85
C HIS A 202 44.95 -19.42 23.48
N GLU A 203 44.93 -20.04 22.29
CA GLU A 203 45.95 -21.04 21.90
C GLU A 203 46.49 -20.89 20.46
N SER A 204 46.43 -19.71 19.84
CA SER A 204 46.95 -19.50 18.48
C SER A 204 47.93 -18.33 18.34
N GLN A 205 48.90 -18.25 19.26
CA GLN A 205 50.16 -17.51 19.02
C GLN A 205 51.25 -18.36 18.34
N THR A 206 50.95 -19.61 17.96
CA THR A 206 51.85 -20.43 17.15
C THR A 206 51.11 -20.89 15.90
N TYR A 207 51.64 -20.51 14.74
CA TYR A 207 51.18 -20.75 13.37
C TYR A 207 50.25 -19.70 12.72
N ILE A 208 50.65 -18.43 12.79
CA ILE A 208 50.55 -17.54 11.63
C ILE A 208 51.91 -16.85 11.46
N SER A 209 52.87 -17.56 10.89
CA SER A 209 54.02 -16.95 10.23
C SER A 209 53.97 -17.35 8.76
N ASP A 210 54.20 -16.36 7.90
CA ASP A 210 54.37 -16.45 6.45
C ASP A 210 53.13 -16.09 5.63
N LEU A 211 52.73 -14.81 5.74
CA LEU A 211 52.10 -14.09 4.64
C LEU A 211 53.22 -13.51 3.77
N ASP A 212 53.51 -14.17 2.64
CA ASP A 212 54.18 -13.52 1.52
C ASP A 212 53.14 -12.93 0.57
N ASP A 213 53.36 -11.65 0.30
CA ASP A 213 52.55 -10.76 -0.51
C ASP A 213 52.60 -11.21 -1.99
N LYS A 214 51.42 -11.39 -2.62
CA LYS A 214 51.16 -11.83 -4.01
C LYS A 214 51.19 -13.35 -4.28
N SER A 215 50.02 -13.99 -4.17
CA SER A 215 49.53 -14.92 -5.21
C SER A 215 48.13 -15.46 -4.87
N GLN A 216 47.39 -15.82 -5.92
CA GLN A 216 46.03 -16.33 -5.89
C GLN A 216 45.86 -17.51 -4.91
N ILE A 217 44.90 -17.42 -4.00
CA ILE A 217 44.60 -18.51 -3.06
C ILE A 217 43.93 -19.66 -3.82
N LYS A 218 44.69 -20.74 -4.03
CA LYS A 218 44.14 -22.09 -4.24
C LYS A 218 43.47 -22.52 -2.95
N VAL A 219 42.18 -22.79 -3.01
CA VAL A 219 41.42 -23.45 -1.94
C VAL A 219 42.15 -24.72 -1.53
N HIS A 220 42.64 -24.79 -0.30
CA HIS A 220 43.09 -26.04 0.31
C HIS A 220 41.86 -26.94 0.45
N GLN A 221 41.65 -27.82 -0.52
CA GLN A 221 40.92 -29.05 -0.28
C GLN A 221 41.69 -29.78 0.81
N THR A 222 41.12 -29.84 2.01
CA THR A 222 41.60 -30.76 3.03
C THR A 222 41.57 -32.15 2.41
N ASN A 223 42.74 -32.74 2.19
CA ASN A 223 42.90 -34.13 1.79
C ASN A 223 42.42 -35.05 2.93
N LEU A 224 41.11 -35.11 3.12
CA LEU A 224 40.47 -36.27 3.74
C LEU A 224 40.48 -37.35 2.67
N LYS A 225 41.28 -38.40 2.88
CA LYS A 225 41.31 -39.55 1.98
C LYS A 225 39.87 -40.06 1.82
N PRO A 226 39.39 -40.29 0.59
CA PRO A 226 38.06 -40.82 0.37
C PRO A 226 37.96 -42.18 1.08
N SER A 227 37.00 -42.29 2.00
CA SER A 227 36.54 -43.58 2.48
C SER A 227 36.17 -44.44 1.27
N LYS A 228 36.72 -45.65 1.18
CA LYS A 228 36.47 -46.62 0.10
C LYS A 228 35.06 -47.24 0.17
N ASP A 229 34.15 -46.65 0.92
CA ASP A 229 32.75 -47.08 1.01
C ASP A 229 31.86 -46.09 0.25
N SER A 230 31.51 -46.46 -0.99
CA SER A 230 30.68 -45.65 -1.90
C SER A 230 29.23 -45.48 -1.45
N SER A 231 28.87 -45.97 -0.26
CA SER A 231 27.51 -45.90 0.30
C SER A 231 27.26 -44.69 1.19
N ARG A 232 28.28 -43.91 1.59
CA ARG A 232 28.14 -42.71 2.42
C ARG A 232 28.89 -41.52 1.80
N ARG A 233 28.15 -40.65 1.11
CA ARG A 233 28.63 -39.32 0.73
C ARG A 233 28.57 -38.43 1.96
N ASP A 234 29.66 -37.76 2.31
CA ASP A 234 29.64 -36.78 3.40
C ASP A 234 28.79 -35.58 2.99
N ILE A 235 28.07 -34.97 3.94
CA ILE A 235 27.12 -33.88 3.66
C ILE A 235 27.83 -32.66 3.04
N GLN A 236 29.14 -32.54 3.26
CA GLN A 236 30.00 -31.50 2.68
C GLN A 236 30.26 -31.70 1.18
N ASP A 237 30.09 -32.92 0.66
CA ASP A 237 30.28 -33.27 -0.75
C ASP A 237 29.00 -33.07 -1.59
N THR A 238 27.87 -32.77 -0.95
CA THR A 238 26.59 -32.47 -1.62
C THR A 238 26.11 -31.07 -1.23
N PRO A 239 26.55 -30.02 -1.93
CA PRO A 239 26.16 -28.65 -1.59
C PRO A 239 24.64 -28.52 -1.67
N CYS A 240 24.05 -27.86 -0.67
CA CYS A 240 22.62 -27.54 -0.67
C CYS A 240 22.27 -26.77 -1.95
N THR A 241 21.32 -27.30 -2.73
CA THR A 241 20.91 -26.69 -4.01
C THR A 241 20.09 -25.41 -3.82
N HIS A 242 19.68 -25.10 -2.59
CA HIS A 242 18.86 -23.95 -2.25
C HIS A 242 19.66 -22.81 -1.60
N CYS A 243 20.67 -23.15 -0.80
CA CYS A 243 21.46 -22.16 -0.07
C CYS A 243 22.68 -21.76 -0.90
N PRO A 244 23.03 -20.46 -0.99
CA PRO A 244 24.29 -20.06 -1.59
C PRO A 244 25.45 -20.66 -0.79
N MET A 245 26.53 -21.06 -1.49
CA MET A 245 27.80 -21.40 -0.82
C MET A 245 28.37 -20.12 -0.22
N ILE A 246 28.54 -20.09 1.09
CA ILE A 246 29.01 -18.90 1.81
C ILE A 246 30.49 -19.06 2.10
N SER A 247 31.29 -18.06 1.73
CA SER A 247 32.70 -17.97 2.09
C SER A 247 32.86 -17.64 3.58
N VAL A 248 33.64 -18.44 4.31
CA VAL A 248 33.98 -18.25 5.73
C VAL A 248 34.86 -17.03 6.00
N ALA A 249 35.36 -16.34 4.96
CA ALA A 249 36.42 -15.35 5.08
C ALA A 249 35.98 -13.94 5.54
N ASN A 250 34.68 -13.62 5.59
CA ASN A 250 34.19 -12.24 5.87
C ASN A 250 32.91 -12.22 6.71
N ILE A 251 32.86 -12.97 7.81
CA ILE A 251 31.67 -12.99 8.66
C ILE A 251 32.08 -12.64 10.08
N GLU A 252 31.88 -11.38 10.45
CA GLU A 252 31.71 -10.98 11.85
C GLU A 252 30.56 -11.82 12.44
N ASP A 253 30.85 -12.51 13.56
CA ASP A 253 29.94 -13.25 14.45
C ASP A 253 28.68 -13.85 13.80
N TRP A 254 28.82 -14.92 13.00
CA TRP A 254 27.76 -15.66 12.28
C TRP A 254 26.35 -15.55 12.90
N PRO A 255 25.58 -14.48 12.60
CA PRO A 255 24.49 -14.12 13.48
C PRO A 255 23.25 -14.87 13.04
N ILE A 256 22.40 -15.30 13.98
CA ILE A 256 21.12 -15.96 13.70
C ILE A 256 20.24 -15.15 12.73
N THR A 257 20.39 -13.82 12.72
CA THR A 257 19.66 -12.89 11.84
C THR A 257 20.05 -12.99 10.37
N ARG A 258 21.07 -13.76 10.01
CA ARG A 258 21.40 -14.09 8.61
C ARG A 258 20.31 -14.93 7.93
N TYR A 259 19.48 -15.61 8.73
CA TYR A 259 18.36 -16.42 8.26
C TYR A 259 17.02 -15.68 8.45
N PRO A 260 16.16 -15.61 7.42
CA PRO A 260 16.42 -15.97 6.01
C PRO A 260 17.40 -14.98 5.36
N LEU A 261 17.91 -15.35 4.16
CA LEU A 261 18.76 -14.46 3.38
C LEU A 261 18.08 -13.10 3.17
N LYS A 262 18.76 -12.05 3.61
CA LYS A 262 18.25 -10.68 3.46
C LYS A 262 18.44 -10.22 2.02
N ILE A 263 17.32 -10.07 1.31
CA ILE A 263 17.32 -9.50 -0.04
C ILE A 263 17.29 -7.98 0.05
N GLU A 264 18.27 -7.32 -0.56
CA GLU A 264 18.24 -5.88 -0.74
C GLU A 264 17.05 -5.47 -1.61
N ARG A 265 16.20 -4.59 -1.07
CA ARG A 265 15.05 -4.07 -1.81
C ARG A 265 15.47 -2.85 -2.59
N LYS A 266 15.12 -2.80 -3.88
CA LYS A 266 15.25 -1.58 -4.69
C LYS A 266 14.49 -0.43 -4.00
N PRO A 267 15.07 0.77 -3.93
CA PRO A 267 14.40 1.91 -3.32
C PRO A 267 13.10 2.24 -4.07
N PRO A 268 12.04 2.73 -3.38
CA PRO A 268 10.81 3.16 -4.02
C PRO A 268 11.09 4.23 -5.09
N ARG A 269 10.41 4.14 -6.24
CA ARG A 269 10.55 5.16 -7.29
C ARG A 269 10.07 6.52 -6.79
N GLN A 270 10.77 7.59 -7.14
CA GLN A 270 10.31 8.95 -6.85
C GLN A 270 9.16 9.32 -7.78
N GLN A 271 8.19 10.09 -7.29
CA GLN A 271 7.09 10.61 -8.10
C GLN A 271 6.67 12.00 -7.63
N HIS A 272 6.64 12.96 -8.54
CA HIS A 272 6.08 14.29 -8.28
C HIS A 272 4.64 14.38 -8.79
N CYS A 273 3.77 15.01 -8.00
CA CYS A 273 2.38 15.26 -8.37
C CYS A 273 2.04 16.72 -8.12
N ALA A 274 1.28 17.32 -9.02
CA ALA A 274 0.63 18.60 -8.83
C ALA A 274 -0.78 18.33 -8.27
N VAL A 275 -1.08 18.85 -7.08
CA VAL A 275 -2.38 18.72 -6.40
C VAL A 275 -2.99 20.11 -6.24
N VAL A 276 -4.28 20.25 -6.54
CA VAL A 276 -4.99 21.52 -6.40
C VAL A 276 -6.23 21.40 -5.54
N VAL A 277 -6.31 22.25 -4.52
CA VAL A 277 -7.48 22.44 -3.66
C VAL A 277 -8.31 23.55 -4.28
N VAL A 278 -9.38 23.18 -5.00
CA VAL A 278 -10.27 24.14 -5.67
C VAL A 278 -11.44 24.44 -4.75
N GLU A 279 -11.61 25.71 -4.40
CA GLU A 279 -12.76 26.22 -3.65
C GLU A 279 -13.66 27.05 -4.57
N ARG A 280 -14.96 26.74 -4.57
CA ARG A 280 -15.98 27.61 -5.16
C ARG A 280 -16.61 28.48 -4.08
N LEU A 281 -16.66 29.78 -4.35
CA LEU A 281 -17.34 30.75 -3.50
C LEU A 281 -18.83 30.77 -3.81
N LEU A 282 -19.67 30.66 -2.80
CA LEU A 282 -21.13 30.71 -2.91
C LEU A 282 -21.67 31.90 -2.11
N GLU A 283 -22.64 32.63 -2.67
CA GLU A 283 -23.15 33.86 -2.05
C GLU A 283 -24.02 33.59 -0.81
N SER A 284 -24.81 32.51 -0.85
CA SER A 284 -25.82 32.18 0.17
C SER A 284 -25.56 30.85 0.89
N GLN A 285 -24.41 30.21 0.63
CA GLN A 285 -24.04 28.92 1.21
C GLN A 285 -22.58 28.89 1.62
N ALA A 286 -22.21 27.94 2.48
CA ALA A 286 -20.82 27.70 2.81
C ALA A 286 -20.02 27.35 1.56
N ASN A 287 -18.79 27.86 1.45
CA ASN A 287 -17.88 27.49 0.38
C ASN A 287 -17.68 25.98 0.31
N GLN A 288 -17.45 25.50 -0.91
CA GLN A 288 -17.29 24.08 -1.17
C GLN A 288 -15.98 23.81 -1.90
N LEU A 289 -15.38 22.68 -1.56
CA LEU A 289 -14.15 22.16 -2.14
C LEU A 289 -14.48 21.06 -3.15
N LEU A 290 -13.77 21.08 -4.28
CA LEU A 290 -13.88 20.06 -5.31
C LEU A 290 -13.10 18.81 -4.92
N VAL A 291 -13.74 17.65 -5.06
CA VAL A 291 -13.10 16.34 -4.95
C VAL A 291 -13.48 15.46 -6.12
N LEU A 292 -12.60 14.52 -6.45
CA LEU A 292 -12.77 13.55 -7.52
C LEU A 292 -12.72 12.14 -6.94
N LYS A 293 -13.53 11.24 -7.47
CA LYS A 293 -13.40 9.82 -7.18
C LYS A 293 -12.38 9.19 -8.10
N SER A 294 -11.40 8.50 -7.52
CA SER A 294 -10.41 7.73 -8.27
C SER A 294 -11.09 6.59 -9.05
N PRO A 295 -10.53 6.17 -10.19
CA PRO A 295 -11.03 5.03 -10.95
C PRO A 295 -11.24 3.77 -10.10
N GLU A 296 -12.10 2.85 -10.55
CA GLU A 296 -12.41 1.61 -9.83
C GLU A 296 -11.25 0.59 -9.79
N THR A 297 -10.16 0.88 -10.50
CA THR A 297 -8.94 0.07 -10.59
C THR A 297 -7.71 0.97 -10.41
N GLY A 298 -6.58 0.36 -10.06
CA GLY A 298 -5.31 1.07 -9.89
C GLY A 298 -5.08 1.63 -8.47
N LEU A 299 -4.17 2.59 -8.38
CA LEU A 299 -3.71 3.15 -7.11
C LEU A 299 -4.83 4.00 -6.47
N LEU A 300 -5.15 3.71 -5.20
CA LEU A 300 -6.22 4.39 -4.43
C LEU A 300 -7.62 4.22 -5.05
N ALA A 301 -7.85 3.09 -5.72
CA ALA A 301 -9.09 2.81 -6.44
C ALA A 301 -10.37 3.08 -5.61
N GLY A 302 -11.30 3.84 -6.21
CA GLY A 302 -12.60 4.16 -5.64
C GLY A 302 -12.59 5.17 -4.48
N LEU A 303 -11.43 5.70 -4.08
CA LEU A 303 -11.33 6.73 -3.03
C LEU A 303 -11.48 8.14 -3.61
N TRP A 304 -11.97 9.04 -2.77
CA TRP A 304 -12.09 10.45 -3.07
C TRP A 304 -10.80 11.18 -2.69
N ASP A 305 -10.25 11.97 -3.63
CA ASP A 305 -9.06 12.79 -3.43
C ASP A 305 -9.24 14.16 -4.10
N PHE A 306 -8.33 15.10 -3.82
CA PHE A 306 -8.28 16.37 -4.53
C PHE A 306 -7.83 16.16 -5.98
N PRO A 307 -8.24 17.05 -6.92
CA PRO A 307 -7.71 17.04 -8.27
C PRO A 307 -6.18 17.00 -8.29
N MET A 308 -5.63 16.00 -8.98
CA MET A 308 -4.19 15.82 -9.08
C MET A 308 -3.75 15.33 -10.46
N THR A 309 -2.52 15.68 -10.81
CA THR A 309 -1.82 15.24 -12.03
C THR A 309 -0.41 14.79 -11.67
N VAL A 310 -0.01 13.61 -12.15
CA VAL A 310 1.38 13.15 -12.03
C VAL A 310 2.24 13.93 -13.02
N ILE A 311 3.36 14.48 -12.56
CA ILE A 311 4.30 15.18 -13.43
C ILE A 311 5.31 14.16 -13.95
N SER A 312 5.38 14.01 -15.26
CA SER A 312 6.34 13.18 -15.98
C SER A 312 7.24 14.04 -16.86
N ASP A 313 8.50 13.63 -17.00
CA ASP A 313 9.39 14.12 -18.05
C ASP A 313 8.89 13.50 -19.36
N ILE A 314 8.61 14.34 -20.35
CA ILE A 314 8.43 13.87 -21.73
C ILE A 314 9.84 13.60 -22.23
N ASP A 315 10.21 12.33 -22.43
CA ASP A 315 11.34 12.00 -23.30
C ASP A 315 10.90 12.30 -24.75
N PRO A 316 11.50 13.26 -25.46
CA PRO A 316 11.15 13.56 -26.85
C PRO A 316 11.38 12.38 -27.81
N ALA A 317 12.14 11.36 -27.41
CA ALA A 317 12.58 10.27 -28.29
C ALA A 317 11.78 8.96 -28.14
N THR A 318 11.11 8.72 -27.01
CA THR A 318 10.45 7.43 -26.74
C THR A 318 9.02 7.64 -26.26
N CYS A 319 8.07 7.61 -27.19
CA CYS A 319 6.64 7.87 -26.94
C CYS A 319 5.94 6.81 -26.05
N ASP A 320 6.67 5.93 -25.36
CA ASP A 320 6.08 4.73 -24.75
C ASP A 320 6.35 4.54 -23.25
N ASN A 321 7.06 5.43 -22.55
CA ASN A 321 7.07 5.40 -21.08
C ASN A 321 7.36 6.78 -20.48
N PRO A 322 6.39 7.44 -19.80
CA PRO A 322 6.67 8.69 -19.11
C PRO A 322 7.73 8.46 -18.02
N ILE A 323 8.92 9.02 -18.21
CA ILE A 323 9.97 9.00 -17.19
C ILE A 323 9.48 9.92 -16.07
N ILE A 324 9.13 9.33 -14.92
CA ILE A 324 8.70 10.10 -13.76
C ILE A 324 9.91 10.88 -13.24
N THR A 325 9.80 12.21 -13.18
CA THR A 325 10.93 13.09 -12.85
C THR A 325 11.45 12.74 -11.45
N SER A 326 12.76 12.58 -11.29
CA SER A 326 13.39 12.50 -9.96
C SER A 326 13.66 13.87 -9.37
N LYS A 327 13.73 14.89 -10.23
CA LYS A 327 13.98 16.28 -9.87
C LYS A 327 12.68 17.03 -9.59
N PRO A 328 12.68 17.98 -8.64
CA PRO A 328 11.54 18.85 -8.41
C PRO A 328 11.17 19.63 -9.70
N PRO A 329 9.91 19.55 -10.17
CA PRO A 329 9.48 20.28 -11.34
C PRO A 329 9.44 21.80 -11.09
N PRO A 330 9.75 22.65 -12.09
CA PRO A 330 9.66 24.10 -11.96
C PRO A 330 8.24 24.58 -11.65
N ALA A 331 8.12 25.68 -10.90
CA ALA A 331 6.83 26.26 -10.50
C ALA A 331 5.90 26.58 -11.68
N ILE A 332 6.45 26.99 -12.84
CA ILE A 332 5.66 27.27 -14.04
C ILE A 332 5.01 26.00 -14.62
N VAL A 333 5.70 24.87 -14.58
CA VAL A 333 5.19 23.56 -15.03
C VAL A 333 4.06 23.10 -14.11
N LEU A 334 4.27 23.22 -12.80
CA LEU A 334 3.26 22.90 -11.79
C LEU A 334 1.99 23.73 -11.98
N LYS A 335 2.13 25.07 -12.09
CA LYS A 335 1.01 25.98 -12.29
C LYS A 335 0.24 25.65 -13.58
N LYS A 336 0.95 25.39 -14.67
CA LYS A 336 0.34 25.01 -15.97
C LYS A 336 -0.45 23.70 -15.84
N ALA A 337 0.15 22.67 -15.24
CA ALA A 337 -0.48 21.36 -15.07
C ALA A 337 -1.76 21.45 -14.19
N MET A 338 -1.72 22.23 -13.11
CA MET A 338 -2.89 22.42 -12.24
C MET A 338 -4.01 23.19 -12.94
N ASN A 339 -3.69 24.28 -13.64
CA ASN A 339 -4.70 25.05 -14.36
C ASN A 339 -5.33 24.24 -15.49
N GLN A 340 -4.51 23.50 -16.24
CA GLN A 340 -5.01 22.58 -17.25
C GLN A 340 -5.96 21.55 -16.63
N ARG A 341 -5.58 20.94 -15.50
CA ARG A 341 -6.41 19.95 -14.81
C ARG A 341 -7.74 20.54 -14.32
N ILE A 342 -7.74 21.77 -13.79
CA ILE A 342 -8.97 22.48 -13.41
C ILE A 342 -9.89 22.63 -14.64
N HIS A 343 -9.32 23.08 -15.76
CA HIS A 343 -10.10 23.31 -16.98
C HIS A 343 -10.60 22.03 -17.64
N GLU A 344 -9.86 20.93 -17.53
CA GLU A 344 -10.32 19.60 -17.97
C GLU A 344 -11.56 19.14 -17.19
N ILE A 345 -11.61 19.42 -15.89
CA ILE A 345 -12.70 18.97 -15.01
C ILE A 345 -13.92 19.91 -15.09
N LEU A 346 -13.69 21.22 -15.02
CA LEU A 346 -14.74 22.23 -14.86
C LEU A 346 -15.03 23.03 -16.13
N GLY A 347 -14.28 22.81 -17.21
CA GLY A 347 -14.32 23.66 -18.39
C GLY A 347 -13.65 25.02 -18.17
N ASN A 348 -14.03 26.00 -18.98
CA ASN A 348 -13.44 27.33 -18.88
C ASN A 348 -14.00 28.08 -17.65
N VAL A 349 -13.17 28.24 -16.62
CA VAL A 349 -13.53 28.87 -15.34
C VAL A 349 -12.59 30.03 -15.03
N GLU A 350 -13.12 31.10 -14.44
CA GLU A 350 -12.33 32.24 -14.00
C GLU A 350 -11.69 31.94 -12.63
N ILE A 351 -10.37 31.83 -12.61
CA ILE A 351 -9.58 31.70 -11.38
C ILE A 351 -9.40 33.09 -10.75
N ILE A 352 -10.00 33.29 -9.57
CA ILE A 352 -9.94 34.56 -8.82
C ILE A 352 -8.62 34.67 -8.04
N LEU A 353 -8.19 33.56 -7.44
CA LEU A 353 -7.03 33.50 -6.57
C LEU A 353 -6.33 32.16 -6.77
N GLN A 354 -5.00 32.19 -6.78
CA GLN A 354 -4.16 30.99 -6.78
C GLN A 354 -2.97 31.22 -5.85
N ARG A 355 -2.75 30.31 -4.90
CA ARG A 355 -1.66 30.39 -3.90
C ARG A 355 -0.91 29.07 -3.83
N ASP A 356 0.41 29.15 -3.68
CA ASP A 356 1.25 28.00 -3.36
C ASP A 356 1.12 27.68 -1.86
N MET A 357 0.92 26.41 -1.56
CA MET A 357 0.74 25.88 -0.21
C MET A 357 1.93 25.01 0.22
N GLY A 358 2.94 24.87 -0.65
CA GLY A 358 4.14 24.09 -0.40
C GLY A 358 4.01 22.61 -0.79
N THR A 359 4.85 21.78 -0.18
CA THR A 359 5.01 20.38 -0.58
C THR A 359 4.69 19.39 0.54
N VAL A 360 4.08 18.27 0.18
CA VAL A 360 3.66 17.20 1.09
C VAL A 360 4.19 15.86 0.61
N GLY A 361 4.98 15.18 1.44
CA GLY A 361 5.52 13.85 1.15
C GLY A 361 4.62 12.69 1.62
N HIS A 362 4.53 11.65 0.82
CA HIS A 362 3.91 10.37 1.18
C HIS A 362 4.65 9.18 0.56
N VAL A 363 4.87 8.12 1.34
CA VAL A 363 5.58 6.92 0.89
C VAL A 363 4.61 5.75 0.83
N PHE A 364 4.42 5.21 -0.37
CA PHE A 364 3.85 3.90 -0.63
C PHE A 364 4.97 2.85 -0.70
N SER A 365 4.62 1.57 -0.63
CA SER A 365 5.59 0.47 -0.66
C SER A 365 6.51 0.46 -1.89
N HIS A 366 6.02 1.01 -3.02
CA HIS A 366 6.74 1.04 -4.29
C HIS A 366 6.94 2.46 -4.86
N ILE A 367 6.43 3.50 -4.20
CA ILE A 367 6.49 4.90 -4.68
C ILE A 367 6.73 5.85 -3.51
N LYS A 368 7.71 6.74 -3.64
CA LYS A 368 7.83 7.94 -2.79
C LYS A 368 7.24 9.13 -3.55
N ARG A 369 6.05 9.56 -3.12
CA ARG A 369 5.27 10.63 -3.76
C ARG A 369 5.51 11.97 -3.07
N THR A 370 5.82 13.00 -3.85
CA THR A 370 5.92 14.40 -3.42
C THR A 370 4.80 15.18 -4.09
N MET A 371 3.84 15.64 -3.31
CA MET A 371 2.68 16.42 -3.75
C MET A 371 2.99 17.90 -3.59
N HIS A 372 3.01 18.63 -4.70
CA HIS A 372 3.09 20.09 -4.72
C HIS A 372 1.66 20.62 -4.68
N VAL A 373 1.31 21.40 -3.67
CA VAL A 373 -0.08 21.76 -3.38
C VAL A 373 -0.31 23.23 -3.71
N GLN A 374 -1.33 23.52 -4.53
CA GLN A 374 -1.85 24.87 -4.67
C GLN A 374 -3.31 24.95 -4.22
N TYR A 375 -3.68 26.11 -3.74
CA TYR A 375 -5.06 26.47 -3.45
C TYR A 375 -5.57 27.45 -4.50
N VAL A 376 -6.78 27.19 -5.01
CA VAL A 376 -7.40 27.97 -6.07
C VAL A 376 -8.83 28.34 -5.66
N GLN A 377 -9.18 29.61 -5.81
CA GLN A 377 -10.58 30.06 -5.73
C GLN A 377 -11.10 30.35 -7.13
N ILE A 378 -12.29 29.85 -7.41
CA ILE A 378 -13.00 30.12 -8.67
C ILE A 378 -14.28 30.90 -8.40
N ARG A 379 -14.69 31.72 -9.39
CA ARG A 379 -16.03 32.31 -9.38
C ARG A 379 -17.03 31.23 -9.76
N SER A 380 -18.07 31.05 -8.96
CA SER A 380 -19.20 30.20 -9.35
C SER A 380 -19.85 30.81 -10.59
N ASN A 381 -19.76 30.15 -11.73
CA ASN A 381 -20.67 30.42 -12.83
C ASN A 381 -21.96 29.67 -12.51
N ASP A 382 -23.08 30.37 -12.33
CA ASP A 382 -24.41 29.79 -12.10
C ASP A 382 -24.84 28.80 -13.21
N ALA A 383 -24.10 28.71 -14.31
CA ALA A 383 -24.27 27.70 -15.37
C ALA A 383 -24.03 26.24 -14.92
N CYS A 384 -23.44 25.99 -13.76
CA CYS A 384 -23.38 24.64 -13.16
C CYS A 384 -24.54 24.34 -12.19
N VAL A 385 -25.49 25.27 -12.03
CA VAL A 385 -26.69 25.12 -11.19
C VAL A 385 -27.92 25.18 -12.09
N HIS A 386 -28.30 24.05 -12.69
CA HIS A 386 -29.66 23.91 -13.20
C HIS A 386 -30.52 23.13 -12.21
N SER A 387 -31.40 23.92 -11.61
CA SER A 387 -32.56 23.63 -10.80
C SER A 387 -33.32 22.35 -11.18
N SER A 388 -33.51 21.46 -10.22
CA SER A 388 -34.74 20.66 -10.13
C SER A 388 -35.70 21.38 -9.18
N THR A 389 -36.56 22.23 -9.74
CA THR A 389 -37.84 22.57 -9.13
C THR A 389 -38.81 21.45 -9.49
N ASP A 390 -39.05 20.51 -8.58
CA ASP A 390 -40.43 20.08 -8.34
C ASP A 390 -40.57 19.55 -6.91
N GLY A 391 -41.70 19.89 -6.29
CA GLY A 391 -41.91 19.73 -4.86
C GLY A 391 -42.05 18.27 -4.45
N GLN A 392 -41.11 17.77 -3.65
CA GLN A 392 -41.33 16.66 -2.72
C GLN A 392 -40.28 16.70 -1.59
N GLN A 393 -40.74 16.46 -0.37
CA GLN A 393 -40.00 16.62 0.89
C GLN A 393 -38.68 15.82 0.94
N PRO A 394 -37.63 16.32 1.64
CA PRO A 394 -36.30 15.73 1.59
C PRO A 394 -36.16 14.52 2.53
N SER A 395 -35.89 13.34 1.95
CA SER A 395 -35.27 12.23 2.69
C SER A 395 -33.76 12.45 2.78
N LYS A 396 -33.18 12.30 3.98
CA LYS A 396 -31.76 12.46 4.31
C LYS A 396 -30.86 11.53 3.46
N ARG A 397 -30.34 12.00 2.33
CA ARG A 397 -29.29 11.33 1.55
C ARG A 397 -28.33 12.39 1.00
N SER A 398 -27.04 12.25 1.28
CA SER A 398 -25.98 13.17 0.84
C SER A 398 -26.02 13.33 -0.68
N LYS A 399 -26.16 14.58 -1.17
CA LYS A 399 -26.21 14.91 -2.60
C LYS A 399 -24.85 14.63 -3.24
N VAL A 400 -24.74 13.49 -3.93
CA VAL A 400 -23.68 13.24 -4.92
C VAL A 400 -24.26 13.66 -6.27
N GLU A 401 -23.83 14.82 -6.78
CA GLU A 401 -24.25 15.30 -8.10
C GLU A 401 -23.35 14.71 -9.18
N LYS A 402 -23.91 13.88 -10.06
CA LYS A 402 -23.23 13.46 -11.30
C LYS A 402 -23.37 14.59 -12.32
N MET A 403 -22.27 15.25 -12.66
CA MET A 403 -22.24 16.20 -13.77
C MET A 403 -21.63 15.52 -14.99
N SER A 404 -22.46 15.12 -15.96
CA SER A 404 -22.00 14.64 -17.27
C SER A 404 -21.80 15.84 -18.20
N THR A 405 -20.69 16.56 -18.07
CA THR A 405 -20.20 17.44 -19.14
C THR A 405 -19.42 16.61 -20.15
N SER A 406 -19.61 16.90 -21.43
CA SER A 406 -19.31 16.07 -22.60
C SER A 406 -17.83 15.78 -22.89
N ASN A 407 -16.93 15.74 -21.89
CA ASN A 407 -15.52 15.35 -22.05
C ASN A 407 -14.82 14.79 -20.78
N ALA A 408 -15.49 14.60 -19.64
CA ALA A 408 -14.84 14.05 -18.43
C ALA A 408 -15.59 12.82 -17.88
N SER A 409 -14.92 11.66 -17.87
CA SER A 409 -15.43 10.37 -17.37
C SER A 409 -15.23 10.17 -15.86
N GLU A 410 -15.14 11.25 -15.08
CA GLU A 410 -14.74 11.21 -13.68
C GLU A 410 -15.90 11.64 -12.77
N ASP A 411 -16.16 10.87 -11.70
CA ASP A 411 -17.16 11.23 -10.70
C ASP A 411 -16.60 12.40 -9.85
N ILE A 412 -17.29 13.53 -9.85
CA ILE A 412 -16.92 14.73 -9.10
C ILE A 412 -17.90 14.97 -7.93
N ALA A 413 -17.45 15.65 -6.88
CA ALA A 413 -18.33 16.14 -5.83
C ALA A 413 -17.83 17.48 -5.26
N TRP A 414 -18.78 18.30 -4.82
CA TRP A 414 -18.54 19.56 -4.12
C TRP A 414 -18.96 19.42 -2.67
N LEU A 415 -18.02 19.57 -1.75
CA LEU A 415 -18.24 19.32 -0.33
C LEU A 415 -17.75 20.49 0.50
N THR A 416 -18.50 20.83 1.53
CA THR A 416 -18.03 21.77 2.54
C THR A 416 -16.82 21.21 3.28
N PHE A 417 -16.03 22.09 3.86
CA PHE A 417 -14.89 21.69 4.69
C PHE A 417 -15.31 20.75 5.84
N GLN A 418 -16.46 21.03 6.46
CA GLN A 418 -17.01 20.20 7.55
C GLN A 418 -17.42 18.80 7.07
N GLU A 419 -17.98 18.67 5.88
CA GLU A 419 -18.31 17.35 5.30
C GLU A 419 -17.05 16.53 5.01
N LEU A 420 -15.99 17.16 4.53
CA LEU A 420 -14.70 16.51 4.32
C LEU A 420 -14.06 16.06 5.64
N GLU A 421 -14.08 16.91 6.67
CA GLU A 421 -13.55 16.57 7.98
C GLU A 421 -14.38 15.51 8.71
N SER A 422 -15.68 15.41 8.42
CA SER A 422 -16.56 14.41 9.05
C SER A 422 -16.16 12.95 8.75
N GLY A 423 -15.24 12.73 7.81
CA GLY A 423 -14.78 11.40 7.43
C GLY A 423 -15.86 10.55 6.77
N LYS A 424 -16.97 11.17 6.34
CA LYS A 424 -18.07 10.47 5.66
C LYS A 424 -17.68 9.88 4.30
N LEU A 425 -16.63 10.42 3.67
CA LEU A 425 -16.09 9.89 2.42
C LEU A 425 -14.84 9.05 2.67
N GLY A 426 -14.69 7.97 1.90
CA GLY A 426 -13.47 7.19 1.83
C GLY A 426 -12.34 8.03 1.22
N THR A 427 -11.47 8.57 2.06
CA THR A 427 -10.34 9.44 1.65
C THR A 427 -9.00 8.78 1.97
N PRO A 428 -7.98 8.93 1.11
CA PRO A 428 -6.65 8.42 1.35
C PRO A 428 -5.88 9.30 2.34
N VAL A 429 -4.83 8.73 2.95
CA VAL A 429 -3.93 9.47 3.86
C VAL A 429 -3.25 10.65 3.15
N THR A 430 -3.02 10.55 1.83
CA THR A 430 -2.51 11.64 1.01
C THR A 430 -3.42 12.86 1.06
N MET A 431 -4.72 12.68 0.83
CA MET A 431 -5.71 13.74 0.91
C MET A 431 -5.79 14.35 2.31
N LYS A 432 -5.80 13.51 3.36
CA LYS A 432 -5.83 13.99 4.76
C LYS A 432 -4.64 14.90 5.08
N LYS A 433 -3.45 14.59 4.58
CA LYS A 433 -2.26 15.46 4.73
C LYS A 433 -2.42 16.78 3.98
N VAL A 434 -2.95 16.76 2.76
CA VAL A 434 -3.21 17.98 1.97
C VAL A 434 -4.26 18.86 2.67
N LEU A 435 -5.34 18.26 3.16
CA LEU A 435 -6.38 18.95 3.92
C LEU A 435 -5.82 19.60 5.20
N ALA A 436 -4.89 18.94 5.90
CA ALA A 436 -4.22 19.51 7.06
C ALA A 436 -3.37 20.74 6.72
N VAL A 437 -2.65 20.74 5.59
CA VAL A 437 -1.92 21.92 5.09
C VAL A 437 -2.88 23.06 4.76
N PHE A 438 -3.98 22.74 4.07
CA PHE A 438 -5.03 23.71 3.78
C PHE A 438 -5.62 24.34 5.06
N LYS A 439 -6.01 23.50 6.03
CA LYS A 439 -6.54 23.95 7.33
C LYS A 439 -5.58 24.87 8.07
N LYS A 440 -4.29 24.52 8.09
CA LYS A 440 -3.26 25.33 8.73
C LYS A 440 -3.17 26.73 8.09
N ALA A 441 -3.12 26.80 6.77
CA ALA A 441 -3.10 28.08 6.09
C ALA A 441 -4.38 28.90 6.39
N CYS A 442 -5.56 28.27 6.40
CA CYS A 442 -6.84 28.91 6.75
C CYS A 442 -6.77 29.59 8.12
N ALA A 443 -6.23 28.89 9.12
CA ALA A 443 -6.06 29.42 10.48
C ALA A 443 -5.07 30.59 10.54
N GLU A 444 -4.04 30.58 9.70
CA GLU A 444 -3.06 31.67 9.58
C GLU A 444 -3.59 32.87 8.75
N GLY A 445 -4.86 32.83 8.32
CA GLY A 445 -5.49 33.90 7.53
C GLY A 445 -4.98 33.99 6.09
N GLN A 446 -4.20 33.00 5.65
CA GLN A 446 -3.49 33.00 4.37
C GLN A 446 -4.31 32.57 3.13
N PRO A 447 -5.42 31.80 3.21
CA PRO A 447 -6.26 31.46 2.06
C PRO A 447 -7.67 32.09 2.11
N CYS A 448 -8.19 32.48 3.27
CA CYS A 448 -9.62 32.82 3.45
C CYS A 448 -10.00 34.31 3.31
N LYS A 449 -9.07 35.21 2.96
CA LYS A 449 -9.42 36.61 2.69
C LYS A 449 -9.51 36.85 1.18
N PRO A 450 -10.72 36.98 0.60
CA PRO A 450 -10.84 37.58 -0.72
C PRO A 450 -10.30 39.02 -0.65
N PRO A 451 -9.72 39.57 -1.73
CA PRO A 451 -9.62 41.02 -1.84
C PRO A 451 -11.05 41.57 -1.66
N LYS A 452 -11.23 42.60 -0.82
CA LYS A 452 -12.53 43.25 -0.64
C LYS A 452 -13.08 43.57 -2.04
N LEU A 453 -14.11 42.85 -2.47
CA LEU A 453 -14.85 43.19 -3.68
C LEU A 453 -15.43 44.57 -3.41
N LYS A 454 -14.84 45.61 -3.99
CA LYS A 454 -15.51 46.91 -4.08
C LYS A 454 -16.81 46.63 -4.82
N ALA A 455 -17.92 47.01 -4.21
CA ALA A 455 -19.21 47.00 -4.90
C ALA A 455 -19.00 47.63 -6.27
N VAL A 456 -19.28 46.87 -7.33
CA VAL A 456 -19.24 47.40 -8.69
C VAL A 456 -20.36 48.44 -8.74
N ASP A 457 -19.97 49.71 -8.74
CA ASP A 457 -20.89 50.80 -9.04
C ASP A 457 -21.51 50.52 -10.41
N LYS A 458 -22.81 50.25 -10.41
CA LYS A 458 -23.65 50.16 -11.61
C LYS A 458 -23.72 51.53 -12.27
N LYS A 459 -22.64 51.97 -12.94
CA LYS A 459 -22.65 53.07 -13.91
C LYS A 459 -21.62 52.81 -15.00
N TYR A 460 -21.90 51.86 -15.89
CA TYR A 460 -21.38 51.96 -17.26
C TYR A 460 -22.48 52.57 -18.13
N LYS A 461 -22.34 53.87 -18.41
CA LYS A 461 -22.97 54.50 -19.56
C LYS A 461 -22.38 53.85 -20.81
N VAL A 462 -23.26 53.47 -21.73
CA VAL A 462 -22.91 53.06 -23.09
C VAL A 462 -22.21 54.24 -23.76
N ASP A 463 -20.91 54.13 -24.00
CA ASP A 463 -20.19 55.08 -24.84
C ASP A 463 -20.09 54.53 -26.26
N LYS A 464 -20.88 55.12 -27.16
CA LYS A 464 -20.89 54.83 -28.60
C LYS A 464 -19.78 55.63 -29.26
N SER A 465 -18.55 55.11 -29.26
CA SER A 465 -17.55 55.53 -30.26
C SER A 465 -16.30 54.65 -30.23
N CYS A 466 -16.22 53.69 -31.14
CA CYS A 466 -14.94 53.29 -31.74
C CYS A 466 -15.21 52.70 -33.15
N PRO A 467 -14.40 53.01 -34.18
CA PRO A 467 -14.80 52.90 -35.58
C PRO A 467 -14.64 51.48 -36.14
N ILE A 468 -15.53 51.15 -37.07
CA ILE A 468 -15.50 49.98 -37.94
C ILE A 468 -14.38 50.15 -38.97
N ILE A 469 -13.37 49.27 -38.95
CA ILE A 469 -12.48 48.92 -40.07
C ILE A 469 -12.10 47.45 -39.79
N GLY A 470 -12.25 46.45 -40.64
CA GLY A 470 -12.57 46.32 -42.05
C GLY A 470 -12.05 44.93 -42.43
N SER A 471 -12.89 44.10 -43.03
CA SER A 471 -12.57 42.71 -43.40
C SER A 471 -11.31 42.62 -44.25
N THR A 472 -10.42 41.66 -43.96
CA THR A 472 -9.43 41.20 -44.95
C THR A 472 -9.61 39.71 -45.22
N ARG A 473 -10.02 39.47 -46.46
CA ARG A 473 -10.20 38.21 -47.16
C ARG A 473 -8.86 37.45 -47.21
N VAL A 474 -8.81 36.21 -46.74
CA VAL A 474 -7.69 35.29 -47.04
C VAL A 474 -8.07 34.47 -48.27
N THR A 475 -7.43 34.79 -49.40
CA THR A 475 -7.53 34.04 -50.66
C THR A 475 -6.67 32.78 -50.61
N ARG A 476 -7.28 31.63 -50.95
CA ARG A 476 -6.61 30.36 -51.26
C ARG A 476 -5.59 30.56 -52.39
N SER A 477 -4.37 30.12 -52.17
CA SER A 477 -3.35 29.88 -53.20
C SER A 477 -3.03 28.39 -53.22
N THR A 478 -3.37 27.74 -54.32
CA THR A 478 -2.97 26.39 -54.70
C THR A 478 -1.59 26.44 -55.36
N SER A 479 -0.58 25.75 -54.82
CA SER A 479 0.66 25.46 -55.53
C SER A 479 0.86 23.95 -55.65
N LYS A 480 0.95 23.52 -56.90
CA LYS A 480 1.10 22.15 -57.39
C LYS A 480 2.41 21.52 -56.92
N LEU A 481 2.34 20.22 -56.62
CA LEU A 481 3.47 19.30 -56.72
C LEU A 481 3.99 19.26 -58.17
N ASN A 482 5.30 19.26 -58.33
CA ASN A 482 5.97 18.60 -59.45
C ASN A 482 7.41 18.25 -59.07
N LYS A 483 7.72 16.96 -59.29
CA LYS A 483 9.00 16.24 -59.20
C LYS A 483 9.52 15.88 -57.81
#